data_AF-A0A9W9YX12-F1
#
_entry.id   AF-A0A9W9YX12-F1
#
_cell.length_a   1.000
_cell.length_b   1.000
_cell.length_c   1.000
_cell.angle_alpha   90.00
_cell.angle_beta   90.00
_cell.angle_gamma   90.00
#
_symmetry.space_group_name_H-M   'P 1'
#
loop_
_entity.id
_entity.type
_entity.pdbx_description
1 polymer ?
#
loop_
_entity_poly.entity_id
_entity_poly.type
_entity_poly.pdbx_seq_one_letter_code
_entity_poly.pdbx_strand_id
1 'polypeptide(L)'
;MGNSVDCCYNMRWSYQCIFPCIRFCTYTGRRVWYNYDGMEKVQPLVQLYHPQDTPINSFPEGLYGINDDDDIKNQLKKGPGLDGPGQLAALCKYAFDYDYSIRAVGTGSSWSHLTHTKDILVDMTTLHKFLTPEPMSRADNTNKEFVDIEVEAGKRIIDFVEQLDTKYGLALDMMGNYAGQTVGGVANTSTHGSGIFTGTMSTLVVGLHLIICGGIQVKVRGGEETIEECKDKIKNAKYGDDPVEINSDDVLKACAVGLGSMGIVYSITYRCIPMYNLEEIRTVVHVPWTSSDEFEVPPTFAEMYSNRDDGEYFSFFVNPYPMGRGINKRIDMAYLKAKRTDRTPQCPACCACWCGPGGRGIVEIGCMQTDCTASCLQGCANCCPSCIPRLTNFGLSQFSFNTPYVQTWYNVLQFTKGNIHVRTAEWCLPLTDLNRALARVIQLAQDYASRHRQYSLLPIYVRLVKTDDLFVSPASMFRPDGSNSEHNCYIEVPFLPGAYGTDEFQEVVENTLYKEFRARPHWGKNNQLNGQKILTSYSIEKLNKWKQVFQIFNKGGPFNNIFTHNMGFDSYLIDEQPTV
;
A
#
# COMPACT_ATOMS: atom_id res chain seq x y z
N MET A 1 -16.90 -16.22 -3.40
CA MET A 1 -16.72 -14.85 -2.88
C MET A 1 -17.19 -14.89 -1.44
N GLY A 2 -16.37 -14.88 -0.41
CA GLY A 2 -15.05 -14.29 -0.20
C GLY A 2 -15.10 -13.78 1.24
N ASN A 3 -14.11 -14.14 2.05
CA ASN A 3 -14.08 -14.00 3.51
C ASN A 3 -14.45 -12.59 3.99
N SER A 4 -15.43 -12.50 4.89
CA SER A 4 -15.74 -11.28 5.65
C SER A 4 -14.84 -11.21 6.89
N VAL A 5 -13.72 -10.52 6.77
CA VAL A 5 -12.93 -10.10 7.94
C VAL A 5 -13.68 -8.93 8.58
N ASP A 6 -14.27 -9.21 9.74
CA ASP A 6 -14.87 -8.20 10.61
C ASP A 6 -13.74 -7.34 11.17
N CYS A 7 -13.56 -6.14 10.60
CA CYS A 7 -12.46 -5.24 10.92
C CYS A 7 -12.44 -4.77 12.39
N CYS A 8 -13.49 -5.07 13.17
CA CYS A 8 -13.59 -4.72 14.57
C CYS A 8 -12.96 -5.74 15.56
N TYR A 9 -12.35 -6.84 15.12
CA TYR A 9 -12.01 -7.93 16.04
C TYR A 9 -10.76 -7.70 16.92
N ASN A 10 -9.83 -6.81 16.54
CA ASN A 10 -8.59 -6.57 17.32
C ASN A 10 -8.55 -5.25 18.12
N MET A 11 -9.64 -4.47 18.18
CA MET A 11 -9.68 -3.20 18.97
C MET A 11 -10.65 -3.20 20.16
N ARG A 12 -11.21 -4.35 20.56
CA ARG A 12 -12.04 -4.42 21.77
C ARG A 12 -11.19 -4.72 23.01
N TRP A 13 -10.35 -3.76 23.40
CA TRP A 13 -9.99 -3.60 24.81
C TRP A 13 -11.04 -2.70 25.47
N SER A 14 -11.49 -3.15 26.64
CA SER A 14 -12.42 -2.52 27.58
C SER A 14 -12.47 -0.99 27.48
N TYR A 15 -13.70 -0.42 27.50
CA TYR A 15 -14.08 1.01 27.57
C TYR A 15 -14.49 1.75 26.27
N GLN A 16 -15.29 1.14 25.37
CA GLN A 16 -16.04 1.90 24.35
C GLN A 16 -17.56 1.89 24.63
N CYS A 17 -18.16 3.09 24.50
CA CYS A 17 -19.51 3.46 24.94
C CYS A 17 -20.66 2.69 24.27
N ILE A 18 -21.75 2.61 25.03
CA ILE A 18 -23.04 1.96 24.77
C ILE A 18 -23.82 2.75 23.72
N PHE A 19 -23.68 2.48 22.41
CA PHE A 19 -24.72 2.77 21.42
C PHE A 19 -24.70 1.72 20.29
N PRO A 20 -25.87 1.34 19.74
CA PRO A 20 -26.03 0.14 18.95
C PRO A 20 -25.33 0.24 17.59
N CYS A 21 -24.38 -0.66 17.38
CA CYS A 21 -23.73 -0.94 16.11
C CYS A 21 -24.76 -1.30 15.02
N ILE A 22 -24.54 -0.74 13.82
CA ILE A 22 -25.44 -0.82 12.66
C ILE A 22 -25.84 -2.27 12.35
N ARG A 23 -27.16 -2.50 12.34
CA ARG A 23 -27.80 -3.66 11.73
C ARG A 23 -28.19 -3.34 10.28
N PHE A 24 -28.03 -4.34 9.41
CA PHE A 24 -28.66 -4.56 8.10
C PHE A 24 -27.96 -4.04 6.83
N CYS A 25 -27.45 -4.97 6.00
CA CYS A 25 -27.11 -4.76 4.59
C CYS A 25 -28.39 -4.85 3.75
N THR A 26 -28.81 -3.73 3.18
CA THR A 26 -30.05 -3.60 2.39
C THR A 26 -29.90 -4.04 0.92
N TYR A 27 -28.71 -4.46 0.48
CA TYR A 27 -28.42 -4.65 -0.95
C TYR A 27 -28.68 -6.06 -1.49
N THR A 28 -28.60 -7.12 -0.67
CA THR A 28 -28.61 -8.50 -1.21
C THR A 28 -29.89 -9.29 -0.95
N GLY A 29 -30.76 -8.86 -0.05
CA GLY A 29 -32.05 -9.55 0.20
C GLY A 29 -31.93 -11.05 0.58
N ARG A 30 -30.72 -11.56 0.90
CA ARG A 30 -30.44 -12.94 1.34
C ARG A 30 -29.31 -13.00 2.38
N ARG A 31 -29.39 -14.02 3.25
CA ARG A 31 -28.52 -14.31 4.41
C ARG A 31 -27.47 -15.41 4.12
N VAL A 32 -26.49 -15.51 5.04
CA VAL A 32 -25.56 -16.60 5.47
C VAL A 32 -24.25 -16.87 4.68
N TRP A 33 -23.12 -17.19 5.34
CA TRP A 33 -22.87 -18.34 6.25
C TRP A 33 -22.51 -18.07 7.73
N TYR A 34 -23.28 -18.73 8.61
CA TYR A 34 -22.91 -19.27 9.91
C TYR A 34 -23.07 -20.78 9.75
N ASN A 35 -22.11 -21.59 10.23
CA ASN A 35 -22.43 -22.94 10.70
C ASN A 35 -22.34 -22.93 12.22
N TYR A 36 -23.50 -22.87 12.87
CA TYR A 36 -23.67 -23.16 14.29
C TYR A 36 -25.05 -23.79 14.48
N ASP A 37 -25.16 -25.07 14.12
CA ASP A 37 -26.19 -25.99 14.62
C ASP A 37 -25.64 -26.91 15.71
N GLY A 38 -24.42 -26.65 16.19
CA GLY A 38 -23.84 -27.30 17.36
C GLY A 38 -23.27 -28.70 17.11
N MET A 39 -23.24 -29.20 15.88
CA MET A 39 -22.70 -30.53 15.57
C MET A 39 -22.07 -30.60 14.18
N GLU A 40 -21.05 -29.78 13.87
CA GLU A 40 -20.05 -30.10 12.82
C GLU A 40 -18.93 -29.04 12.76
N LYS A 41 -17.67 -29.50 12.76
CA LYS A 41 -16.51 -28.63 12.50
C LYS A 41 -16.45 -28.33 11.00
N VAL A 42 -16.89 -27.15 10.57
CA VAL A 42 -16.60 -26.68 9.20
C VAL A 42 -15.14 -26.24 9.15
N GLN A 43 -14.31 -26.97 8.41
CA GLN A 43 -12.97 -26.50 8.09
C GLN A 43 -13.07 -25.38 7.04
N PRO A 44 -12.33 -24.27 7.20
CA PRO A 44 -12.28 -23.25 6.16
C PRO A 44 -11.77 -23.87 4.85
N LEU A 45 -12.33 -23.44 3.71
CA LEU A 45 -11.87 -23.87 2.37
C LEU A 45 -10.40 -23.46 2.09
N VAL A 46 -9.88 -22.48 2.84
CA VAL A 46 -8.50 -22.00 2.75
C VAL A 46 -7.78 -22.36 4.05
N GLN A 47 -6.62 -22.99 3.92
CA GLN A 47 -5.71 -23.24 5.04
C GLN A 47 -4.93 -21.96 5.36
N LEU A 48 -5.21 -21.37 6.52
CA LEU A 48 -4.45 -20.25 7.06
C LEU A 48 -3.26 -20.78 7.86
N TYR A 49 -2.05 -20.35 7.52
CA TYR A 49 -0.83 -20.74 8.21
C TYR A 49 -0.09 -19.52 8.74
N HIS A 50 0.34 -19.58 10.00
CA HIS A 50 1.18 -18.57 10.64
C HIS A 50 2.56 -19.22 10.85
N PRO A 51 3.61 -18.79 10.14
CA PRO A 51 4.96 -19.28 10.39
C PRO A 51 5.36 -19.06 11.84
N GLN A 52 6.09 -20.01 12.40
CA GLN A 52 6.63 -19.89 13.74
C GLN A 52 7.98 -19.19 13.68
N ASP A 53 8.22 -18.36 14.69
CA ASP A 53 9.46 -17.60 14.82
C ASP A 53 10.62 -18.45 15.38
N THR A 54 10.34 -19.73 15.67
CA THR A 54 11.26 -20.79 16.05
C THR A 54 11.18 -21.96 15.05
N PRO A 55 12.23 -22.80 14.97
CA PRO A 55 12.20 -23.97 14.11
C PRO A 55 11.09 -24.96 14.46
N ILE A 56 10.46 -25.55 13.43
CA ILE A 56 9.42 -26.58 13.59
C ILE A 56 9.89 -27.94 13.07
N ASN A 57 9.39 -29.00 13.70
CA ASN A 57 9.64 -30.39 13.29
C ASN A 57 8.40 -31.08 12.71
N SER A 58 7.27 -30.37 12.63
CA SER A 58 6.04 -30.82 11.97
C SER A 58 5.12 -29.65 11.66
N PHE A 59 4.43 -29.71 10.53
CA PHE A 59 3.32 -28.82 10.21
C PHE A 59 2.01 -29.27 10.90
N PRO A 60 1.04 -28.35 11.12
CA PRO A 60 -0.26 -28.71 11.68
C PRO A 60 -1.04 -29.67 10.78
N GLU A 61 -1.89 -30.52 11.38
CA GLU A 61 -2.69 -31.53 10.68
C GLU A 61 -3.62 -30.96 9.59
N GLY A 62 -3.94 -29.67 9.63
CA GLY A 62 -4.74 -29.00 8.59
C GLY A 62 -4.07 -28.94 7.21
N LEU A 63 -2.75 -29.05 7.14
CA LEU A 63 -2.00 -29.21 5.89
C LEU A 63 -1.85 -30.71 5.59
N TYR A 64 -2.92 -31.33 5.09
CA TYR A 64 -2.97 -32.78 4.89
C TYR A 64 -1.84 -33.29 3.97
N GLY A 65 -1.06 -34.28 4.41
CA GLY A 65 -0.01 -34.91 3.61
C GLY A 65 1.32 -34.13 3.53
N ILE A 66 1.40 -32.87 3.97
CA ILE A 66 2.66 -32.11 3.91
C ILE A 66 3.78 -32.74 4.74
N ASN A 67 3.43 -33.37 5.88
CA ASN A 67 4.39 -34.05 6.76
C ASN A 67 4.80 -35.44 6.22
N ASP A 68 4.07 -35.95 5.23
CA ASP A 68 4.31 -37.25 4.59
C ASP A 68 5.11 -37.13 3.29
N ASP A 69 5.20 -35.93 2.72
CA ASP A 69 6.08 -35.61 1.59
C ASP A 69 7.55 -35.91 1.95
N ASP A 70 8.20 -36.80 1.20
CA ASP A 70 9.51 -37.33 1.55
C ASP A 70 10.58 -36.24 1.67
N ASP A 71 10.59 -35.25 0.77
CA ASP A 71 11.55 -34.16 0.77
C ASP A 71 11.34 -33.25 1.99
N ILE A 72 10.09 -32.83 2.24
CA ILE A 72 9.75 -31.95 3.36
C ILE A 72 10.01 -32.68 4.69
N LYS A 73 9.58 -33.93 4.82
CA LYS A 73 9.81 -34.79 5.99
C LYS A 73 11.29 -34.98 6.29
N ASN A 74 12.12 -35.10 5.26
CA ASN A 74 13.56 -35.18 5.44
C ASN A 74 14.14 -33.86 5.96
N GLN A 75 13.67 -32.71 5.48
CA GLN A 75 14.11 -31.40 5.97
C GLN A 75 13.62 -31.12 7.40
N LEU A 76 12.37 -31.49 7.74
CA LEU A 76 11.83 -31.38 9.10
C LEU A 76 12.64 -32.17 10.14
N LYS A 77 13.34 -33.24 9.72
CA LYS A 77 14.19 -34.06 10.60
C LYS A 77 15.65 -33.59 10.66
N LYS A 78 16.07 -32.66 9.79
CA LYS A 78 17.45 -32.15 9.77
C LYS A 78 17.62 -31.04 10.82
N GLY A 79 18.71 -31.12 11.58
CA GLY A 79 19.10 -30.07 12.53
C GLY A 79 17.99 -29.76 13.56
N PRO A 80 17.74 -28.47 13.89
CA PRO A 80 16.65 -28.09 14.80
C PRO A 80 15.25 -28.10 14.16
N GLY A 81 15.12 -28.49 12.88
CA GLY A 81 13.89 -28.40 12.10
C GLY A 81 13.91 -27.23 11.11
N LEU A 82 12.73 -26.90 10.57
CA LEU A 82 12.55 -25.81 9.60
C LEU A 82 12.40 -24.46 10.30
N ASP A 83 13.34 -23.55 10.06
CA ASP A 83 13.25 -22.14 10.45
C ASP A 83 12.23 -21.35 9.59
N GLY A 84 12.08 -20.04 9.82
CA GLY A 84 11.14 -19.19 9.08
C GLY A 84 11.20 -19.35 7.55
N PRO A 85 12.35 -19.18 6.89
CA PRO A 85 12.45 -19.37 5.43
C PRO A 85 12.25 -20.84 5.03
N GLY A 86 12.71 -21.81 5.83
CA GLY A 86 12.48 -23.23 5.59
C GLY A 86 11.00 -23.63 5.63
N GLN A 87 10.22 -23.06 6.54
CA GLN A 87 8.76 -23.25 6.63
C GLN A 87 8.06 -22.75 5.37
N LEU A 88 8.42 -21.54 4.92
CA LEU A 88 7.88 -20.96 3.70
C LEU A 88 8.30 -21.77 2.46
N ALA A 89 9.54 -22.23 2.40
CA ALA A 89 10.04 -23.11 1.33
C ALA A 89 9.24 -24.41 1.23
N ALA A 90 8.97 -25.07 2.36
CA ALA A 90 8.17 -26.29 2.38
C ALA A 90 6.74 -26.04 1.90
N LEU A 91 6.12 -24.92 2.30
CA LEU A 91 4.78 -24.56 1.85
C LEU A 91 4.72 -24.25 0.35
N CYS A 92 5.70 -23.51 -0.19
CA CYS A 92 5.77 -23.22 -1.62
C CYS A 92 6.05 -24.47 -2.46
N LYS A 93 6.86 -25.41 -1.95
CA LYS A 93 7.07 -26.73 -2.57
C LYS A 93 5.78 -27.54 -2.56
N TYR A 94 5.15 -27.68 -1.40
CA TYR A 94 3.88 -28.39 -1.25
C TYR A 94 2.80 -27.80 -2.15
N ALA A 95 2.74 -26.46 -2.26
CA ALA A 95 1.80 -25.82 -3.16
C ALA A 95 2.09 -26.16 -4.63
N PHE A 96 3.36 -26.14 -5.02
CA PHE A 96 3.78 -26.45 -6.39
C PHE A 96 3.56 -27.92 -6.78
N ASP A 97 3.91 -28.87 -5.91
CA ASP A 97 3.85 -30.30 -6.22
C ASP A 97 2.40 -30.83 -6.32
N TYR A 98 1.45 -30.18 -5.64
CA TYR A 98 0.05 -30.59 -5.57
C TYR A 98 -0.92 -29.62 -6.26
N ASP A 99 -0.40 -28.67 -7.05
CA ASP A 99 -1.20 -27.68 -7.81
C ASP A 99 -2.13 -26.82 -6.92
N TYR A 100 -1.63 -26.42 -5.76
CA TYR A 100 -2.30 -25.47 -4.88
C TYR A 100 -1.83 -24.03 -5.12
N SER A 101 -2.77 -23.10 -4.95
CA SER A 101 -2.53 -21.67 -4.87
C SER A 101 -2.10 -21.26 -3.47
N ILE A 102 -1.01 -20.50 -3.38
CA ILE A 102 -0.45 -19.98 -2.15
C ILE A 102 -0.22 -18.47 -2.25
N ARG A 103 -0.66 -17.72 -1.23
CA ARG A 103 -0.44 -16.27 -1.15
C ARG A 103 -0.01 -15.87 0.25
N ALA A 104 0.81 -14.83 0.34
CA ALA A 104 1.15 -14.20 1.60
C ALA A 104 0.23 -13.02 1.90
N VAL A 105 -0.08 -12.81 3.18
CA VAL A 105 -0.84 -11.67 3.70
C VAL A 105 -0.12 -11.05 4.88
N GLY A 106 -0.13 -9.72 4.96
CA GLY A 106 0.28 -8.97 6.15
C GLY A 106 -0.95 -8.64 6.99
N THR A 107 -1.14 -7.35 7.30
CA THR A 107 -2.27 -6.88 8.13
C THR A 107 -3.61 -6.75 7.38
N GLY A 108 -3.72 -7.25 6.14
CA GLY A 108 -4.96 -7.16 5.35
C GLY A 108 -5.36 -5.73 4.92
N SER A 109 -4.42 -4.79 4.92
CA SER A 109 -4.70 -3.36 4.65
C SER A 109 -4.90 -3.00 3.17
N SER A 110 -4.70 -3.93 2.25
CA SER A 110 -4.93 -3.70 0.82
C SER A 110 -6.41 -3.84 0.49
N TRP A 111 -6.94 -2.94 -0.34
CA TRP A 111 -8.31 -3.05 -0.86
C TRP A 111 -8.41 -3.98 -2.06
N SER A 112 -7.33 -4.12 -2.84
CA SER A 112 -7.31 -4.99 -4.01
C SER A 112 -7.26 -6.47 -3.63
N HIS A 113 -7.67 -7.34 -4.56
CA HIS A 113 -7.73 -8.78 -4.33
C HIS A 113 -6.36 -9.49 -4.35
N LEU A 114 -5.26 -8.78 -4.12
CA LEU A 114 -3.88 -9.27 -4.19
C LEU A 114 -3.61 -10.51 -3.33
N THR A 115 -4.23 -10.62 -2.17
CA THR A 115 -4.00 -11.71 -1.20
C THR A 115 -5.02 -12.83 -1.29
N HIS A 116 -6.01 -12.74 -2.19
CA HIS A 116 -7.04 -13.77 -2.31
C HIS A 116 -6.42 -15.06 -2.83
N THR A 117 -6.78 -16.18 -2.21
CA THR A 117 -6.33 -17.53 -2.57
C THR A 117 -7.43 -18.52 -2.20
N LYS A 118 -7.44 -19.68 -2.87
CA LYS A 118 -8.42 -20.75 -2.59
C LYS A 118 -7.84 -21.85 -1.69
N ASP A 119 -6.51 -22.02 -1.63
CA ASP A 119 -5.91 -23.17 -0.93
C ASP A 119 -5.09 -22.76 0.30
N ILE A 120 -3.99 -22.02 0.14
CA ILE A 120 -3.07 -21.70 1.26
C ILE A 120 -2.87 -20.19 1.38
N LEU A 121 -3.18 -19.63 2.55
CA LEU A 121 -2.91 -18.25 2.91
C LEU A 121 -1.88 -18.22 4.04
N VAL A 122 -0.75 -17.55 3.83
CA VAL A 122 0.33 -17.42 4.81
C VAL A 122 0.27 -16.04 5.46
N ASP A 123 -0.05 -15.99 6.75
CA ASP A 123 0.01 -14.75 7.52
C ASP A 123 1.46 -14.51 7.95
N MET A 124 2.06 -13.46 7.40
CA MET A 124 3.47 -13.14 7.61
C MET A 124 3.73 -12.42 8.94
N THR A 125 2.70 -11.96 9.66
CA THR A 125 2.85 -11.03 10.80
C THR A 125 3.66 -11.56 11.97
N THR A 126 3.87 -12.87 12.05
CA THR A 126 4.76 -13.52 13.03
C THR A 126 6.24 -13.42 12.66
N LEU A 127 6.59 -13.21 11.38
CA LEU A 127 7.95 -12.96 10.91
C LEU A 127 8.23 -11.44 10.88
N HIS A 128 8.72 -10.90 11.99
CA HIS A 128 8.84 -9.45 12.23
C HIS A 128 10.17 -9.01 12.88
N LYS A 129 11.20 -9.87 12.84
CA LYS A 129 12.52 -9.64 13.44
C LYS A 129 13.40 -8.79 12.52
N PHE A 130 14.25 -7.96 13.12
CA PHE A 130 15.41 -7.41 12.42
C PHE A 130 16.45 -8.52 12.24
N LEU A 131 16.97 -8.66 11.03
CA LEU A 131 18.04 -9.62 10.72
C LEU A 131 19.42 -8.94 10.75
N THR A 132 19.48 -7.63 10.48
CA THR A 132 20.70 -6.83 10.70
C THR A 132 20.93 -6.59 12.19
N PRO A 133 22.12 -6.91 12.74
CA PRO A 133 22.43 -6.69 14.16
C PRO A 133 22.32 -5.22 14.59
N GLU A 134 21.88 -5.00 15.84
CA GLU A 134 21.86 -3.66 16.44
C GLU A 134 23.29 -3.08 16.54
N PRO A 135 23.50 -1.78 16.29
CA PRO A 135 24.79 -1.13 16.54
C PRO A 135 25.07 -1.06 18.04
N MET A 136 26.33 -0.80 18.43
CA MET A 136 26.67 -0.60 19.84
C MET A 136 26.00 0.64 20.42
N SER A 137 25.89 1.69 19.61
CA SER A 137 25.16 2.91 19.92
C SER A 137 24.39 3.38 18.69
N ARG A 138 23.19 3.93 18.89
CA ARG A 138 22.44 4.59 17.80
C ARG A 138 23.23 5.73 17.14
N ALA A 139 24.16 6.34 17.88
CA ALA A 139 25.03 7.40 17.37
C ALA A 139 26.03 6.89 16.30
N ASP A 140 26.30 5.59 16.25
CA ASP A 140 27.26 5.00 15.30
C ASP A 140 26.81 5.16 13.83
N ASN A 141 25.52 5.42 13.61
CA ASN A 141 24.94 5.58 12.29
C ASN A 141 24.72 7.04 11.87
N THR A 142 24.89 8.03 12.77
CA THR A 142 24.54 9.44 12.46
C THR A 142 25.44 10.08 11.41
N ASN A 143 26.67 9.57 11.26
CA ASN A 143 27.67 10.09 10.31
C ASN A 143 27.75 9.27 9.01
N LYS A 144 26.92 8.24 8.86
CA LYS A 144 26.89 7.42 7.64
C LYS A 144 25.98 8.06 6.61
N GLU A 145 26.29 7.89 5.33
CA GLU A 145 25.38 8.32 4.26
C GLU A 145 24.08 7.51 4.28
N PHE A 146 24.23 6.19 4.42
CA PHE A 146 23.12 5.25 4.58
C PHE A 146 23.60 3.97 5.29
N VAL A 147 22.63 3.16 5.73
CA VAL A 147 22.82 1.82 6.25
C VAL A 147 21.72 0.93 5.67
N ASP A 148 22.12 -0.19 5.08
CA ASP A 148 21.17 -1.17 4.56
C ASP A 148 20.72 -2.09 5.70
N ILE A 149 19.41 -2.09 5.99
CA ILE A 149 18.79 -2.82 7.10
C ILE A 149 17.90 -3.93 6.55
N GLU A 150 18.22 -5.17 6.89
CA GLU A 150 17.43 -6.35 6.58
C GLU A 150 16.46 -6.68 7.73
N VAL A 151 15.20 -6.89 7.37
CA VAL A 151 14.09 -7.15 8.31
C VAL A 151 13.13 -8.17 7.70
N GLU A 152 12.54 -9.03 8.54
CA GLU A 152 11.50 -9.96 8.12
C GLU A 152 10.26 -9.21 7.61
N ALA A 153 9.68 -9.69 6.51
CA ALA A 153 8.70 -8.99 5.69
C ALA A 153 7.36 -8.72 6.39
N GLY A 154 7.06 -9.43 7.47
CA GLY A 154 5.84 -9.30 8.25
C GLY A 154 5.85 -8.21 9.30
N LYS A 155 7.01 -7.58 9.57
CA LYS A 155 7.09 -6.47 10.52
C LYS A 155 6.18 -5.32 10.09
N ARG A 156 5.40 -4.75 11.00
CA ARG A 156 4.59 -3.56 10.70
C ARG A 156 5.50 -2.34 10.54
N ILE A 157 5.14 -1.45 9.63
CA ILE A 157 5.92 -0.23 9.35
C ILE A 157 6.08 0.63 10.60
N ILE A 158 5.02 0.80 11.39
CA ILE A 158 5.09 1.56 12.65
C ILE A 158 6.15 1.00 13.61
N ASP A 159 6.16 -0.32 13.83
CA ASP A 159 7.13 -0.96 14.71
C ASP A 159 8.55 -0.92 14.11
N PHE A 160 8.66 -0.95 12.77
CA PHE A 160 9.92 -0.86 12.06
C PHE A 160 10.57 0.52 12.22
N VAL A 161 9.82 1.60 11.96
CA VAL A 161 10.37 2.97 12.00
C VAL A 161 10.68 3.43 13.42
N GLU A 162 9.87 3.02 14.41
CA GLU A 162 10.15 3.29 15.83
C GLU A 162 11.41 2.56 16.30
N GLN A 163 11.61 1.30 15.89
CA GLN A 163 12.81 0.55 16.22
C GLN A 163 14.04 1.07 15.47
N LEU A 164 13.92 1.49 14.20
CA LEU A 164 15.00 2.17 13.46
C LEU A 164 15.47 3.43 14.19
N ASP A 165 14.55 4.28 14.63
CA ASP A 165 14.87 5.49 15.37
C ASP A 165 15.56 5.15 16.71
N THR A 166 14.89 4.36 17.54
CA THR A 166 15.29 4.13 18.94
C THR A 166 16.53 3.26 19.10
N LYS A 167 16.71 2.25 18.24
CA LYS A 167 17.83 1.28 18.32
C LYS A 167 18.94 1.59 17.34
N TYR A 168 18.61 1.98 16.11
CA TYR A 168 19.60 2.15 15.04
C TYR A 168 19.98 3.60 14.78
N GLY A 169 19.20 4.60 15.21
CA GLY A 169 19.46 6.01 14.88
C GLY A 169 19.24 6.31 13.39
N LEU A 170 18.30 5.60 12.77
CA LEU A 170 18.03 5.64 11.33
C LEU A 170 16.59 6.05 11.01
N ALA A 171 16.37 6.43 9.76
CA ALA A 171 15.10 6.83 9.16
C ALA A 171 14.97 6.27 7.74
N LEU A 172 13.77 6.35 7.17
CA LEU A 172 13.56 6.18 5.73
C LEU A 172 13.40 7.55 5.07
N ASP A 173 13.75 7.64 3.78
CA ASP A 173 13.59 8.87 2.98
C ASP A 173 12.13 9.08 2.51
N MET A 174 11.27 8.10 2.72
CA MET A 174 9.85 8.11 2.37
C MET A 174 9.09 7.11 3.26
N MET A 175 7.82 7.42 3.55
CA MET A 175 6.85 6.48 4.10
C MET A 175 5.44 6.81 3.62
N GLY A 176 4.60 5.80 3.49
CA GLY A 176 3.17 6.00 3.26
C GLY A 176 2.47 6.67 4.44
N ASN A 177 1.29 7.25 4.17
CA ASN A 177 0.51 7.98 5.18
C ASN A 177 -0.11 7.09 6.28
N TYR A 178 -0.12 5.77 6.07
CA TYR A 178 -0.59 4.78 7.04
C TYR A 178 0.53 3.78 7.35
N ALA A 179 0.85 3.61 8.64
CA ALA A 179 1.97 2.80 9.10
C ALA A 179 1.58 1.40 9.61
N GLY A 180 0.29 1.01 9.53
CA GLY A 180 -0.18 -0.31 9.98
C GLY A 180 0.05 -1.44 8.98
N GLN A 181 0.56 -1.15 7.79
CA GLN A 181 0.95 -2.14 6.79
C GLN A 181 2.27 -2.84 7.17
N THR A 182 2.52 -4.02 6.62
CA THR A 182 3.81 -4.70 6.78
C THR A 182 4.87 -4.16 5.82
N VAL A 183 6.14 -4.24 6.22
CA VAL A 183 7.30 -3.79 5.44
C VAL A 183 7.36 -4.45 4.07
N GLY A 184 7.10 -5.77 3.99
CA GLY A 184 7.04 -6.46 2.70
C GLY A 184 5.87 -6.01 1.83
N GLY A 185 4.69 -5.78 2.43
CA GLY A 185 3.48 -5.38 1.72
C GLY A 185 3.59 -4.00 1.08
N VAL A 186 4.18 -3.02 1.78
CA VAL A 186 4.32 -1.65 1.26
C VAL A 186 5.31 -1.57 0.09
N ALA A 187 6.41 -2.34 0.14
CA ALA A 187 7.33 -2.47 -0.99
C ALA A 187 6.65 -3.13 -2.18
N ASN A 188 6.05 -4.31 -2.01
CA ASN A 188 5.54 -5.09 -3.14
C ASN A 188 4.37 -4.43 -3.89
N THR A 189 3.75 -3.40 -3.31
CA THR A 189 2.61 -2.67 -3.89
C THR A 189 2.93 -1.23 -4.30
N SER A 190 4.19 -0.80 -4.22
CA SER A 190 4.60 0.58 -4.54
C SER A 190 3.89 1.64 -3.69
N THR A 191 3.72 1.34 -2.40
CA THR A 191 3.16 2.31 -1.45
C THR A 191 4.04 3.56 -1.41
N HIS A 192 3.42 4.73 -1.37
CA HIS A 192 4.12 6.01 -1.40
C HIS A 192 3.50 7.01 -0.40
N GLY A 193 4.30 7.99 0.00
CA GLY A 193 3.86 9.22 0.64
C GLY A 193 3.78 10.35 -0.39
N SER A 194 4.24 11.54 0.01
CA SER A 194 4.22 12.72 -0.85
C SER A 194 5.58 13.43 -0.89
N GLY A 195 6.56 12.78 -1.52
CA GLY A 195 7.91 13.29 -1.67
C GLY A 195 8.22 13.52 -3.12
N ILE A 196 8.37 14.77 -3.53
CA ILE A 196 8.69 15.09 -4.92
C ILE A 196 10.16 14.77 -5.25
N PHE A 197 11.02 14.68 -4.23
CA PHE A 197 12.45 14.38 -4.37
C PHE A 197 12.78 12.89 -4.16
N THR A 198 11.80 12.11 -3.70
CA THR A 198 11.99 10.72 -3.29
C THR A 198 10.94 9.82 -3.94
N GLY A 199 11.30 8.57 -4.19
CA GLY A 199 10.44 7.62 -4.89
C GLY A 199 9.35 7.03 -3.99
N THR A 200 8.97 5.79 -4.29
CA THR A 200 8.04 5.00 -3.47
C THR A 200 8.79 4.21 -2.40
N MET A 201 8.09 3.55 -1.48
CA MET A 201 8.72 2.61 -0.55
C MET A 201 9.53 1.52 -1.28
N SER A 202 9.12 1.13 -2.49
CA SER A 202 9.81 0.13 -3.30
C SER A 202 11.19 0.59 -3.78
N THR A 203 11.42 1.89 -3.94
CA THR A 203 12.72 2.41 -4.41
C THR A 203 13.79 2.37 -3.32
N LEU A 204 13.39 2.20 -2.07
CA LEU A 204 14.30 2.06 -0.93
C LEU A 204 14.82 0.61 -0.80
N VAL A 205 14.28 -0.33 -1.58
CA VAL A 205 14.62 -1.75 -1.50
C VAL A 205 15.91 -2.02 -2.27
N VAL A 206 16.91 -2.54 -1.57
CA VAL A 206 18.23 -2.89 -2.13
C VAL A 206 18.53 -4.38 -2.07
N GLY A 207 17.62 -5.15 -1.45
CA GLY A 207 17.68 -6.60 -1.45
C GLY A 207 16.40 -7.27 -0.96
N LEU A 208 16.18 -8.50 -1.38
CA LEU A 208 15.02 -9.32 -1.03
C LEU A 208 15.46 -10.78 -0.85
N HIS A 209 14.95 -11.47 0.18
CA HIS A 209 14.99 -12.93 0.26
C HIS A 209 13.58 -13.45 -0.03
N LEU A 210 13.40 -14.12 -1.17
CA LEU A 210 12.14 -14.68 -1.59
C LEU A 210 12.16 -16.21 -1.60
N ILE A 211 10.97 -16.78 -1.47
CA ILE A 211 10.69 -18.18 -1.72
C ILE A 211 9.83 -18.27 -2.97
N ILE A 212 10.40 -18.81 -4.05
CA ILE A 212 9.77 -18.92 -5.37
C ILE A 212 9.10 -20.29 -5.54
N CYS A 213 8.56 -20.57 -6.73
CA CYS A 213 7.90 -21.85 -7.04
C CYS A 213 8.82 -23.05 -6.74
N GLY A 214 8.24 -24.17 -6.29
CA GLY A 214 8.99 -25.38 -5.93
C GLY A 214 9.76 -25.27 -4.62
N GLY A 215 9.58 -24.19 -3.84
CA GLY A 215 10.25 -24.00 -2.55
C GLY A 215 11.71 -23.62 -2.66
N ILE A 216 12.14 -23.09 -3.82
CA ILE A 216 13.50 -22.59 -4.01
C ILE A 216 13.64 -21.23 -3.33
N GLN A 217 14.75 -21.06 -2.60
CA GLN A 217 15.07 -19.80 -1.96
C GLN A 217 15.97 -18.96 -2.86
N VAL A 218 15.69 -17.67 -2.99
CA VAL A 218 16.51 -16.74 -3.76
C VAL A 218 16.80 -15.50 -2.92
N LYS A 219 18.04 -15.01 -2.99
CA LYS A 219 18.45 -13.72 -2.44
C LYS A 219 18.80 -12.81 -3.60
N VAL A 220 17.98 -11.77 -3.78
CA VAL A 220 18.07 -10.83 -4.90
C VAL A 220 18.69 -9.53 -4.42
N ARG A 221 19.74 -9.06 -5.11
CA ARG A 221 20.38 -7.75 -4.94
C ARG A 221 20.66 -7.13 -6.31
N GLY A 222 21.01 -5.85 -6.31
CA GLY A 222 21.43 -5.15 -7.53
C GLY A 222 22.77 -5.68 -8.05
N GLY A 223 22.94 -5.66 -9.36
CA GLY A 223 24.13 -6.17 -10.04
C GLY A 223 23.95 -6.33 -11.55
N GLU A 224 25.01 -6.81 -12.20
CA GLU A 224 25.13 -6.85 -13.66
C GLU A 224 24.57 -8.13 -14.31
N GLU A 225 24.13 -9.11 -13.52
CA GLU A 225 23.64 -10.39 -14.05
C GLU A 225 22.38 -10.18 -14.89
N THR A 226 22.32 -10.88 -16.02
CA THR A 226 21.16 -10.88 -16.90
C THR A 226 20.06 -11.79 -16.38
N ILE A 227 18.82 -11.58 -16.81
CA ILE A 227 17.68 -12.46 -16.44
C ILE A 227 17.94 -13.91 -16.86
N GLU A 228 18.60 -14.16 -18.00
CA GLU A 228 18.88 -15.52 -18.48
C GLU A 228 19.95 -16.23 -17.62
N GLU A 229 21.01 -15.53 -17.20
CA GLU A 229 21.99 -16.09 -16.25
C GLU A 229 21.34 -16.44 -14.91
N CYS A 230 20.42 -15.59 -14.44
CA CYS A 230 19.65 -15.84 -13.22
C CYS A 230 18.75 -17.08 -13.37
N LYS A 231 18.11 -17.25 -14.53
CA LYS A 231 17.29 -18.42 -14.86
C LYS A 231 18.12 -19.71 -14.84
N ASP A 232 19.32 -19.70 -15.41
CA ASP A 232 20.21 -20.86 -15.42
C ASP A 232 20.64 -21.28 -14.01
N LYS A 233 20.90 -20.32 -13.11
CA LYS A 233 21.14 -20.62 -11.69
C LYS A 233 19.94 -21.29 -11.03
N ILE A 234 18.75 -20.70 -11.19
CA ILE A 234 17.52 -21.19 -10.58
C ILE A 234 17.16 -22.59 -11.09
N LYS A 235 17.36 -22.86 -12.38
CA LYS A 235 17.09 -24.16 -13.00
C LYS A 235 17.82 -25.33 -12.33
N ASN A 236 19.00 -25.08 -11.77
CA ASN A 236 19.83 -26.10 -11.13
C ASN A 236 19.59 -26.23 -9.62
N ALA A 237 18.86 -25.29 -9.01
CA ALA A 237 18.58 -25.28 -7.58
C ALA A 237 17.49 -26.29 -7.21
N LYS A 238 17.58 -26.84 -6.00
CA LYS A 238 16.61 -27.79 -5.46
C LYS A 238 16.07 -27.33 -4.11
N TYR A 239 14.90 -27.86 -3.76
CA TYR A 239 14.31 -27.61 -2.45
C TYR A 239 15.26 -28.07 -1.33
N GLY A 240 15.48 -27.20 -0.36
CA GLY A 240 16.35 -27.44 0.79
C GLY A 240 17.83 -27.20 0.53
N ASP A 241 18.22 -26.68 -0.64
CA ASP A 241 19.52 -26.07 -0.87
C ASP A 241 19.60 -24.68 -0.20
N ASP A 242 20.82 -24.16 -0.06
CA ASP A 242 21.06 -22.78 0.36
C ASP A 242 20.45 -21.78 -0.65
N PRO A 243 20.10 -20.55 -0.23
CA PRO A 243 19.53 -19.56 -1.12
C PRO A 243 20.42 -19.25 -2.33
N VAL A 244 19.81 -19.23 -3.51
CA VAL A 244 20.48 -18.84 -4.76
C VAL A 244 20.72 -17.33 -4.75
N GLU A 245 21.97 -16.92 -4.83
CA GLU A 245 22.35 -15.50 -4.93
C GLU A 245 22.15 -14.98 -6.37
N ILE A 246 21.31 -13.96 -6.49
CA ILE A 246 20.93 -13.27 -7.72
C ILE A 246 21.36 -11.81 -7.62
N ASN A 247 22.32 -11.39 -8.44
CA ASN A 247 22.87 -10.04 -8.46
C ASN A 247 22.50 -9.36 -9.79
N SER A 248 21.22 -9.02 -9.93
CA SER A 248 20.65 -8.49 -11.16
C SER A 248 19.73 -7.31 -10.86
N ASP A 249 20.07 -6.14 -11.43
CA ASP A 249 19.22 -4.96 -11.35
C ASP A 249 17.84 -5.20 -11.97
N ASP A 250 17.76 -5.93 -13.09
CA ASP A 250 16.49 -6.23 -13.74
C ASP A 250 15.61 -7.13 -12.86
N VAL A 251 16.18 -8.16 -12.22
CA VAL A 251 15.43 -9.04 -11.31
C VAL A 251 15.02 -8.30 -10.04
N LEU A 252 15.90 -7.46 -9.48
CA LEU A 252 15.58 -6.64 -8.32
C LEU A 252 14.42 -5.68 -8.62
N LYS A 253 14.45 -4.99 -9.76
CA LYS A 253 13.38 -4.05 -10.18
C LYS A 253 12.05 -4.75 -10.41
N ALA A 254 12.07 -5.98 -10.92
CA ALA A 254 10.86 -6.80 -11.06
C ALA A 254 10.30 -7.24 -9.70
N CYS A 255 11.17 -7.66 -8.77
CA CYS A 255 10.76 -8.17 -7.46
C CYS A 255 10.36 -7.07 -6.46
N ALA A 256 10.95 -5.87 -6.58
CA ALA A 256 10.62 -4.73 -5.71
C ALA A 256 9.14 -4.34 -5.79
N VAL A 257 8.53 -4.47 -6.99
CA VAL A 257 7.07 -4.41 -7.18
C VAL A 257 6.59 -5.74 -7.79
N GLY A 258 6.75 -6.80 -7.01
CA GLY A 258 6.38 -8.16 -7.42
C GLY A 258 4.91 -8.52 -7.20
N LEU A 259 4.11 -7.64 -6.58
CA LEU A 259 2.68 -7.86 -6.28
C LEU A 259 2.39 -9.16 -5.51
N GLY A 260 3.39 -9.68 -4.79
CA GLY A 260 3.34 -11.00 -4.13
C GLY A 260 3.26 -12.18 -5.09
N SER A 261 3.36 -11.96 -6.41
CA SER A 261 3.26 -13.00 -7.45
C SER A 261 4.61 -13.48 -7.97
N MET A 262 5.70 -12.87 -7.50
CA MET A 262 7.08 -13.34 -7.71
C MET A 262 7.53 -14.36 -6.65
N GLY A 263 6.66 -14.72 -5.71
CA GLY A 263 7.00 -15.55 -4.56
C GLY A 263 6.69 -14.89 -3.23
N ILE A 264 6.90 -15.64 -2.15
CA ILE A 264 6.72 -15.13 -0.79
C ILE A 264 8.01 -14.45 -0.35
N VAL A 265 7.94 -13.15 -0.06
CA VAL A 265 9.07 -12.39 0.50
C VAL A 265 9.22 -12.76 1.97
N TYR A 266 10.33 -13.40 2.33
CA TYR A 266 10.69 -13.71 3.71
C TYR A 266 11.29 -12.49 4.42
N SER A 267 12.31 -11.87 3.81
CA SER A 267 12.96 -10.66 4.33
C SER A 267 13.19 -9.63 3.23
N ILE A 268 13.30 -8.37 3.64
CA ILE A 268 13.54 -7.23 2.77
C ILE A 268 14.64 -6.35 3.36
N THR A 269 15.53 -5.87 2.49
CA THR A 269 16.63 -4.98 2.86
C THR A 269 16.32 -3.57 2.37
N TYR A 270 16.16 -2.65 3.31
CA TYR A 270 15.91 -1.24 3.05
C TYR A 270 17.17 -0.40 3.23
N ARG A 271 17.43 0.48 2.28
CA ARG A 271 18.40 1.56 2.45
C ARG A 271 17.81 2.63 3.38
N CYS A 272 18.39 2.72 4.58
CA CYS A 272 17.99 3.65 5.62
C CYS A 272 19.02 4.79 5.73
N ILE A 273 18.55 6.00 6.01
CA ILE A 273 19.40 7.19 6.17
C ILE A 273 19.49 7.61 7.64
N PRO A 274 20.45 8.46 8.04
CA PRO A 274 20.49 8.99 9.40
C PRO A 274 19.16 9.61 9.83
N MET A 275 18.84 9.46 11.12
CA MET A 275 17.61 9.99 11.69
C MET A 275 17.47 11.51 11.50
N TYR A 276 16.28 11.98 11.14
CA TYR A 276 15.98 13.40 10.96
C TYR A 276 14.59 13.77 11.50
N ASN A 277 14.41 15.05 11.82
CA ASN A 277 13.14 15.63 12.21
C ASN A 277 12.56 16.45 11.06
N LEU A 278 11.24 16.61 11.07
CA LEU A 278 10.50 17.42 10.11
C LEU A 278 9.74 18.54 10.82
N GLU A 279 9.69 19.68 10.14
CA GLU A 279 8.80 20.80 10.42
C GLU A 279 7.70 20.84 9.35
N GLU A 280 6.44 20.71 9.76
CA GLU A 280 5.26 20.71 8.87
C GLU A 280 4.42 21.98 9.06
N ILE A 281 4.00 22.55 7.95
CA ILE A 281 3.03 23.65 7.87
C ILE A 281 1.80 23.15 7.12
N ARG A 282 0.62 23.52 7.63
CA ARG A 282 -0.67 23.23 6.99
C ARG A 282 -1.54 24.48 6.95
N THR A 283 -2.07 24.78 5.78
CA THR A 283 -2.83 26.00 5.54
C THR A 283 -4.00 25.75 4.63
N VAL A 284 -5.16 26.30 5.00
CA VAL A 284 -6.35 26.35 4.14
C VAL A 284 -6.20 27.47 3.12
N VAL A 285 -6.54 27.16 1.87
CA VAL A 285 -6.52 28.10 0.76
C VAL A 285 -7.91 28.13 0.12
N HIS A 286 -8.33 29.33 -0.24
CA HIS A 286 -9.62 29.60 -0.86
C HIS A 286 -9.39 29.99 -2.32
N VAL A 287 -9.80 29.15 -3.26
CA VAL A 287 -9.58 29.39 -4.68
C VAL A 287 -10.91 29.81 -5.32
N PRO A 288 -10.99 31.00 -5.98
CA PRO A 288 -12.18 31.40 -6.72
C PRO A 288 -12.61 30.32 -7.72
N TRP A 289 -13.91 30.07 -7.81
CA TRP A 289 -14.45 29.00 -8.65
C TRP A 289 -15.47 29.53 -9.66
N THR A 290 -15.12 29.45 -10.95
CA THR A 290 -16.03 29.70 -12.07
C THR A 290 -16.60 28.38 -12.59
N SER A 291 -15.75 27.56 -13.22
CA SER A 291 -16.08 26.29 -13.86
C SER A 291 -14.90 25.30 -13.71
N SER A 292 -15.14 24.03 -14.04
CA SER A 292 -14.06 23.03 -14.08
C SER A 292 -13.05 23.31 -15.20
N ASP A 293 -13.48 23.91 -16.30
CA ASP A 293 -12.64 24.10 -17.49
C ASP A 293 -11.62 25.22 -17.29
N GLU A 294 -11.88 26.14 -16.35
CA GLU A 294 -10.99 27.23 -15.93
C GLU A 294 -10.21 26.90 -14.65
N PHE A 295 -10.39 25.71 -14.07
CA PHE A 295 -9.74 25.35 -12.81
C PHE A 295 -8.26 25.05 -13.00
N GLU A 296 -7.43 25.71 -12.20
CA GLU A 296 -6.02 25.40 -12.04
C GLU A 296 -5.66 25.27 -10.56
N VAL A 297 -4.75 24.36 -10.25
CA VAL A 297 -4.09 24.32 -8.94
C VAL A 297 -3.32 25.64 -8.76
N PRO A 298 -3.38 26.29 -7.58
CA PRO A 298 -2.68 27.56 -7.35
C PRO A 298 -1.21 27.49 -7.79
N PRO A 299 -0.74 28.39 -8.67
CA PRO A 299 0.65 28.37 -9.16
C PRO A 299 1.68 28.48 -8.03
N THR A 300 1.33 29.16 -6.93
CA THR A 300 2.15 29.26 -5.72
C THR A 300 2.46 27.92 -5.07
N PHE A 301 1.67 26.86 -5.33
CA PHE A 301 1.98 25.52 -4.84
C PHE A 301 3.26 24.97 -5.48
N ALA A 302 3.49 25.25 -6.77
CA ALA A 302 4.70 24.80 -7.45
C ALA A 302 5.97 25.38 -6.84
N GLU A 303 5.92 26.63 -6.39
CA GLU A 303 7.02 27.29 -5.69
C GLU A 303 7.36 26.55 -4.38
N MET A 304 6.34 26.02 -3.68
CA MET A 304 6.49 25.39 -2.36
C MET A 304 7.28 24.08 -2.38
N TYR A 305 7.32 23.37 -3.52
CA TYR A 305 8.04 22.10 -3.66
C TYR A 305 9.17 22.18 -4.70
N SER A 306 9.51 23.38 -5.15
CA SER A 306 10.61 23.59 -6.12
C SER A 306 12.00 23.39 -5.49
N ASN A 307 12.12 23.52 -4.16
CA ASN A 307 13.35 23.36 -3.41
C ASN A 307 13.15 22.43 -2.20
N ARG A 308 14.05 21.45 -2.06
CA ARG A 308 14.05 20.47 -0.96
C ARG A 308 14.16 21.12 0.42
N ASP A 309 14.91 22.22 0.55
CA ASP A 309 15.10 22.92 1.82
C ASP A 309 13.86 23.69 2.27
N ASP A 310 12.92 23.91 1.35
CA ASP A 310 11.69 24.63 1.62
C ASP A 310 10.52 23.65 1.80
N GLY A 311 10.31 22.73 0.86
CA GLY A 311 9.24 21.73 0.92
C GLY A 311 9.62 20.40 0.30
N GLU A 312 10.44 19.63 1.01
CA GLU A 312 10.80 18.26 0.64
C GLU A 312 9.55 17.37 0.45
N TYR A 313 8.56 17.57 1.32
CA TYR A 313 7.27 16.87 1.25
C TYR A 313 6.16 17.87 1.01
N PHE A 314 5.31 17.60 0.02
CA PHE A 314 4.20 18.48 -0.33
C PHE A 314 2.99 17.69 -0.80
N SER A 315 1.82 17.96 -0.23
CA SER A 315 0.54 17.39 -0.66
C SER A 315 -0.59 18.38 -0.41
N PHE A 316 -1.76 18.15 -1.00
CA PHE A 316 -2.92 18.98 -0.69
C PHE A 316 -4.23 18.22 -0.83
N PHE A 317 -5.23 18.68 -0.09
CA PHE A 317 -6.61 18.23 -0.19
C PHE A 317 -7.45 19.25 -0.93
N VAL A 318 -8.47 18.78 -1.65
CA VAL A 318 -9.45 19.62 -2.36
C VAL A 318 -10.85 19.14 -2.03
N ASN A 319 -11.73 20.04 -1.61
CA ASN A 319 -13.15 19.73 -1.60
C ASN A 319 -13.68 19.85 -3.04
N PRO A 320 -14.17 18.77 -3.70
CA PRO A 320 -14.63 18.86 -5.09
C PRO A 320 -15.91 19.68 -5.27
N TYR A 321 -16.54 20.14 -4.18
CA TYR A 321 -17.83 20.83 -4.21
C TYR A 321 -17.65 22.32 -3.88
N PRO A 322 -17.73 23.22 -4.87
CA PRO A 322 -17.56 24.64 -4.64
C PRO A 322 -18.72 25.22 -3.82
N MET A 323 -18.38 26.14 -2.93
CA MET A 323 -19.27 26.79 -1.98
C MET A 323 -19.40 28.29 -2.27
N GLY A 324 -20.47 28.92 -1.79
CA GLY A 324 -20.75 30.34 -2.05
C GLY A 324 -21.67 30.56 -3.25
N ARG A 325 -21.89 31.83 -3.61
CA ARG A 325 -22.76 32.25 -4.72
C ARG A 325 -22.15 33.43 -5.47
N GLY A 326 -22.43 33.51 -6.78
CA GLY A 326 -21.95 34.60 -7.64
C GLY A 326 -20.43 34.74 -7.58
N ILE A 327 -19.93 35.97 -7.46
CA ILE A 327 -18.50 36.29 -7.39
C ILE A 327 -17.78 35.69 -6.17
N ASN A 328 -18.52 35.30 -5.12
CA ASN A 328 -17.96 34.72 -3.90
C ASN A 328 -17.91 33.18 -3.95
N LYS A 329 -18.19 32.57 -5.11
CA LYS A 329 -18.10 31.13 -5.28
C LYS A 329 -16.64 30.69 -5.28
N ARG A 330 -16.30 29.68 -4.49
CA ARG A 330 -14.93 29.21 -4.27
C ARG A 330 -14.87 27.71 -4.02
N ILE A 331 -13.69 27.15 -4.24
CA ILE A 331 -13.33 25.80 -3.80
C ILE A 331 -12.31 25.92 -2.66
N ASP A 332 -12.51 25.13 -1.62
CA ASP A 332 -11.65 25.13 -0.44
C ASP A 332 -10.63 24.00 -0.54
N MET A 333 -9.37 24.33 -0.28
CA MET A 333 -8.22 23.42 -0.34
C MET A 333 -7.44 23.52 0.96
N ALA A 334 -6.64 22.50 1.29
CA ALA A 334 -5.66 22.58 2.37
C ALA A 334 -4.35 21.94 1.91
N TYR A 335 -3.26 22.70 1.89
CA TYR A 335 -1.94 22.17 1.58
C TYR A 335 -1.19 21.78 2.84
N LEU A 336 -0.27 20.85 2.68
CA LEU A 336 0.66 20.38 3.68
C LEU A 336 2.05 20.44 3.06
N LYS A 337 2.99 21.04 3.78
CA LYS A 337 4.38 21.19 3.36
C LYS A 337 5.29 20.88 4.53
N ALA A 338 6.29 20.03 4.34
CA ALA A 338 7.27 19.73 5.36
C ALA A 338 8.70 19.77 4.84
N LYS A 339 9.62 20.15 5.74
CA LYS A 339 11.07 20.20 5.50
C LYS A 339 11.84 19.67 6.69
N ARG A 340 13.09 19.26 6.46
CA ARG A 340 14.01 18.86 7.54
C ARG A 340 14.32 20.04 8.47
N THR A 341 14.53 19.72 9.74
CA THR A 341 14.84 20.72 10.75
C THR A 341 15.70 20.13 11.87
N ASP A 342 16.58 20.96 12.43
CA ASP A 342 17.35 20.64 13.64
C ASP A 342 16.58 20.96 14.92
N ARG A 343 15.36 21.51 14.79
CA ARG A 343 14.50 21.79 15.94
C ARG A 343 14.14 20.50 16.67
N THR A 344 14.10 20.59 18.00
CA THR A 344 13.72 19.46 18.85
C THR A 344 12.25 19.10 18.65
N PRO A 345 11.92 17.79 18.56
CA PRO A 345 10.54 17.33 18.44
C PRO A 345 9.64 17.84 19.57
N GLN A 346 8.46 18.32 19.22
CA GLN A 346 7.42 18.77 20.15
C GLN A 346 6.62 17.58 20.68
N CYS A 347 5.93 17.75 21.82
CA CYS A 347 5.11 16.70 22.42
C CYS A 347 4.00 16.24 21.46
N PRO A 348 3.89 14.94 21.12
CA PRO A 348 2.90 14.43 20.19
C PRO A 348 1.45 14.49 20.73
N ALA A 349 1.28 14.67 22.04
CA ALA A 349 -0.02 14.59 22.72
C ALA A 349 -0.66 15.96 23.01
N CYS A 350 -0.18 17.06 22.44
CA CYS A 350 -0.60 18.39 22.90
C CYS A 350 -2.05 18.77 22.51
N CYS A 351 -2.79 17.92 21.80
CA CYS A 351 -4.25 18.07 21.70
C CYS A 351 -4.99 17.67 23.01
N ALA A 352 -4.30 16.98 23.95
CA ALA A 352 -4.84 16.57 25.25
C ALA A 352 -4.05 17.13 26.46
N CYS A 353 -2.80 17.58 26.28
CA CYS A 353 -2.00 18.16 27.36
C CYS A 353 -1.94 19.69 27.29
N TRP A 354 -2.05 20.37 28.43
CA TRP A 354 -1.99 21.84 28.59
C TRP A 354 -0.61 22.46 28.28
N CYS A 355 0.24 21.79 27.52
CA CYS A 355 1.68 22.06 27.42
C CYS A 355 2.08 23.11 26.36
N GLY A 356 1.12 23.73 25.67
CA GLY A 356 1.37 24.81 24.70
C GLY A 356 0.93 24.51 23.26
N PRO A 357 1.04 25.49 22.34
CA PRO A 357 0.66 25.36 20.93
C PRO A 357 1.72 24.58 20.15
N GLY A 358 1.38 23.41 19.62
CA GLY A 358 2.33 22.59 18.83
C GLY A 358 1.78 21.24 18.38
N GLY A 359 0.48 21.14 18.13
CA GLY A 359 -0.20 19.86 17.88
C GLY A 359 -0.75 19.75 16.50
N ARG A 360 -0.96 18.52 16.06
CA ARG A 360 -1.51 18.22 14.73
C ARG A 360 -3.04 18.29 14.66
N GLY A 361 -3.63 19.06 15.56
CA GLY A 361 -5.07 19.36 15.59
C GLY A 361 -5.98 18.20 15.99
N ILE A 362 -7.29 18.46 15.89
CA ILE A 362 -8.35 17.51 16.24
C ILE A 362 -8.42 16.31 15.28
N VAL A 363 -7.90 16.48 14.06
CA VAL A 363 -7.90 15.44 13.00
C VAL A 363 -7.07 14.21 13.38
N GLU A 364 -6.11 14.34 14.29
CA GLU A 364 -5.29 13.24 14.79
C GLU A 364 -5.87 12.58 16.05
N ILE A 365 -6.95 13.12 16.60
CA ILE A 365 -7.63 12.50 17.74
C ILE A 365 -8.29 11.22 17.24
N GLY A 366 -7.86 10.09 17.81
CA GLY A 366 -8.33 8.77 17.41
C GLY A 366 -9.85 8.61 17.42
N CYS A 367 -10.58 9.39 18.24
CA CYS A 367 -12.06 9.40 18.24
C CYS A 367 -12.66 9.94 16.94
N MET A 368 -12.05 10.99 16.35
CA MET A 368 -12.49 11.57 15.07
C MET A 368 -12.23 10.60 13.93
N GLN A 369 -11.15 9.83 14.05
CA GLN A 369 -10.78 8.84 13.08
C GLN A 369 -11.51 7.51 13.28
N THR A 370 -12.67 7.37 13.95
CA THR A 370 -13.29 6.03 14.13
C THR A 370 -14.31 5.64 13.06
N ASP A 371 -14.57 4.34 12.94
CA ASP A 371 -15.73 3.79 12.22
C ASP A 371 -17.08 4.35 12.72
N CYS A 372 -17.15 4.77 13.99
CA CYS A 372 -18.32 5.49 14.51
C CYS A 372 -18.51 6.85 13.81
N THR A 373 -17.43 7.62 13.66
CA THR A 373 -17.45 8.86 12.87
C THR A 373 -17.82 8.58 11.41
N ALA A 374 -17.30 7.49 10.83
CA ALA A 374 -17.67 7.05 9.47
C ALA A 374 -19.17 6.81 9.34
N SER A 375 -19.76 6.08 10.29
CA SER A 375 -21.20 5.81 10.39
C SER A 375 -22.02 7.11 10.55
N CYS A 376 -21.56 8.05 11.37
CA CYS A 376 -22.22 9.35 11.51
C CYS A 376 -22.19 10.16 10.21
N LEU A 377 -21.05 10.18 9.50
CA LEU A 377 -20.91 10.82 8.19
C LEU A 377 -21.83 10.17 7.16
N GLN A 378 -21.93 8.84 7.15
CA GLN A 378 -22.86 8.09 6.32
C GLN A 378 -24.33 8.46 6.63
N GLY A 379 -24.69 8.56 7.91
CA GLY A 379 -26.03 9.00 8.33
C GLY A 379 -26.37 10.40 7.82
N CYS A 380 -25.42 11.34 7.96
CA CYS A 380 -25.55 12.69 7.42
C CYS A 380 -25.67 12.69 5.89
N ALA A 381 -24.88 11.86 5.20
CA ALA A 381 -24.91 11.72 3.74
C ALA A 381 -26.27 11.28 3.22
N ASN A 382 -26.93 10.37 3.93
CA ASN A 382 -28.22 9.81 3.54
C ASN A 382 -29.40 10.70 3.95
N CYS A 383 -29.34 11.32 5.14
CA CYS A 383 -30.43 12.15 5.65
C CYS A 383 -30.44 13.55 5.02
N CYS A 384 -29.26 14.17 4.89
CA CYS A 384 -29.09 15.56 4.45
C CYS A 384 -27.88 15.71 3.52
N PRO A 385 -27.85 15.11 2.31
CA PRO A 385 -26.68 15.14 1.42
C PRO A 385 -26.10 16.54 1.18
N SER A 386 -26.96 17.57 1.11
CA SER A 386 -26.56 18.96 0.92
C SER A 386 -25.69 19.55 2.03
N CYS A 387 -25.58 18.90 3.20
CA CYS A 387 -24.67 19.33 4.27
C CYS A 387 -23.22 18.84 4.05
N ILE A 388 -23.01 17.81 3.24
CA ILE A 388 -21.71 17.17 3.04
C ILE A 388 -20.63 18.18 2.60
N PRO A 389 -20.84 19.05 1.60
CA PRO A 389 -19.83 20.05 1.23
C PRO A 389 -19.37 20.95 2.40
N ARG A 390 -20.29 21.32 3.30
CA ARG A 390 -19.97 22.13 4.48
C ARG A 390 -19.19 21.32 5.52
N LEU A 391 -19.57 20.06 5.73
CA LEU A 391 -18.84 19.14 6.62
C LEU A 391 -17.42 18.87 6.09
N THR A 392 -17.28 18.69 4.78
CA THR A 392 -15.99 18.57 4.10
C THR A 392 -15.11 19.80 4.34
N ASN A 393 -15.66 21.01 4.16
CA ASN A 393 -14.95 22.26 4.47
C ASN A 393 -14.56 22.39 5.94
N PHE A 394 -15.44 22.00 6.85
CA PHE A 394 -15.14 21.99 8.27
C PHE A 394 -13.98 21.03 8.58
N GLY A 395 -13.99 19.83 7.99
CA GLY A 395 -12.88 18.88 8.08
C GLY A 395 -11.57 19.46 7.54
N LEU A 396 -11.62 20.09 6.36
CA LEU A 396 -10.47 20.79 5.76
C LEU A 396 -9.91 21.88 6.68
N SER A 397 -10.80 22.69 7.29
CA SER A 397 -10.35 23.76 8.18
C SER A 397 -9.67 23.24 9.44
N GLN A 398 -9.98 22.01 9.88
CA GLN A 398 -9.32 21.37 11.02
C GLN A 398 -7.89 20.91 10.71
N PHE A 399 -7.47 20.88 9.43
CA PHE A 399 -6.10 20.57 9.05
C PHE A 399 -5.14 21.76 9.16
N SER A 400 -5.64 22.99 9.23
CA SER A 400 -4.79 24.19 9.28
C SER A 400 -4.32 24.49 10.70
N PHE A 401 -3.06 24.89 10.87
CA PHE A 401 -2.52 25.29 12.18
C PHE A 401 -1.81 26.65 12.09
N ASN A 402 -1.87 27.40 13.18
CA ASN A 402 -1.20 28.72 13.27
C ASN A 402 0.32 28.59 13.51
N THR A 403 0.78 27.44 14.00
CA THR A 403 2.18 27.18 14.34
C THR A 403 2.67 25.94 13.62
N PRO A 404 3.91 25.93 13.08
CA PRO A 404 4.49 24.72 12.50
C PRO A 404 4.57 23.57 13.51
N TYR A 405 4.27 22.36 13.05
CA TYR A 405 4.37 21.12 13.82
C TYR A 405 5.77 20.52 13.63
N VAL A 406 6.52 20.33 14.71
CA VAL A 406 7.88 19.76 14.64
C VAL A 406 7.91 18.41 15.34
N GLN A 407 8.29 17.35 14.61
CA GLN A 407 8.42 16.00 15.16
C GLN A 407 9.46 15.16 14.41
N THR A 408 9.70 13.95 14.88
CA THR A 408 10.36 12.90 14.11
C THR A 408 9.62 12.67 12.79
N TRP A 409 10.39 12.31 11.76
CA TRP A 409 9.88 12.18 10.40
C TRP A 409 8.64 11.27 10.30
N TYR A 410 8.64 10.10 10.96
CA TYR A 410 7.53 9.16 10.87
C TYR A 410 6.25 9.66 11.55
N ASN A 411 6.35 10.48 12.60
CA ASN A 411 5.18 11.13 13.22
C ASN A 411 4.61 12.25 12.34
N VAL A 412 5.47 12.94 11.57
CA VAL A 412 5.02 13.96 10.61
C VAL A 412 4.45 13.34 9.34
N LEU A 413 5.06 12.28 8.79
CA LEU A 413 4.63 11.65 7.54
C LEU A 413 3.43 10.72 7.72
N GLN A 414 3.31 10.00 8.85
CA GLN A 414 2.10 9.24 9.14
C GLN A 414 0.95 10.21 9.32
N PHE A 415 -0.11 10.13 8.52
CA PHE A 415 -1.27 11.04 8.61
C PHE A 415 -2.45 10.42 9.34
N THR A 416 -2.65 9.11 9.20
CA THR A 416 -3.75 8.38 9.82
C THR A 416 -3.25 7.32 10.79
N LYS A 417 -3.92 7.20 11.93
CA LYS A 417 -3.73 6.10 12.88
C LYS A 417 -4.61 4.89 12.55
N GLY A 418 -5.33 4.92 11.43
CA GLY A 418 -5.95 3.74 10.80
C GLY A 418 -7.36 3.36 11.26
N ASN A 419 -8.13 4.30 11.81
CA ASN A 419 -9.37 3.94 12.49
C ASN A 419 -10.67 4.16 11.65
N ILE A 420 -10.62 4.83 10.47
CA ILE A 420 -11.78 5.01 9.58
C ILE A 420 -11.59 4.15 8.33
N HIS A 421 -12.45 3.16 8.15
CA HIS A 421 -12.47 2.35 6.94
C HIS A 421 -13.27 3.04 5.82
N VAL A 422 -12.55 3.74 4.95
CA VAL A 422 -13.11 4.43 3.78
C VAL A 422 -12.66 3.72 2.52
N ARG A 423 -13.63 3.36 1.66
CA ARG A 423 -13.33 2.90 0.31
C ARG A 423 -12.67 4.02 -0.47
N THR A 424 -11.47 3.77 -0.97
CA THR A 424 -10.70 4.76 -1.72
C THR A 424 -10.05 4.14 -2.94
N ALA A 425 -9.99 4.92 -4.01
CA ALA A 425 -9.30 4.61 -5.26
C ALA A 425 -8.31 5.73 -5.57
N GLU A 426 -7.21 5.40 -6.22
CA GLU A 426 -6.11 6.35 -6.42
C GLU A 426 -5.41 6.07 -7.75
N TRP A 427 -5.07 7.13 -8.49
CA TRP A 427 -4.48 7.03 -9.82
C TRP A 427 -3.24 7.92 -9.96
N CYS A 428 -2.18 7.36 -10.53
CA CYS A 428 -0.91 7.98 -10.84
C CYS A 428 -0.85 8.47 -12.30
N LEU A 429 -0.43 9.70 -12.53
CA LEU A 429 -0.29 10.30 -13.86
C LEU A 429 0.85 11.35 -13.88
N PRO A 430 1.35 11.79 -15.06
CA PRO A 430 2.41 12.80 -15.13
C PRO A 430 2.02 14.08 -14.39
N LEU A 431 2.95 14.69 -13.65
CA LEU A 431 2.66 15.95 -12.93
C LEU A 431 2.14 17.06 -13.87
N THR A 432 2.57 17.06 -15.13
CA THR A 432 2.12 17.99 -16.18
C THR A 432 0.63 17.91 -16.48
N ASP A 433 -0.02 16.79 -16.20
CA ASP A 433 -1.45 16.57 -16.44
C ASP A 433 -2.33 16.85 -15.21
N LEU A 434 -1.73 17.22 -14.07
CA LEU A 434 -2.44 17.37 -12.78
C LEU A 434 -3.65 18.30 -12.87
N ASN A 435 -3.49 19.51 -13.43
CA ASN A 435 -4.59 20.48 -13.51
C ASN A 435 -5.78 19.91 -14.28
N ARG A 436 -5.53 19.34 -15.45
CA ARG A 436 -6.57 18.77 -16.34
C ARG A 436 -7.24 17.56 -15.70
N ALA A 437 -6.46 16.65 -15.13
CA ALA A 437 -6.99 15.44 -14.51
C ALA A 437 -7.82 15.77 -13.26
N LEU A 438 -7.31 16.66 -12.39
CA LEU A 438 -8.02 17.06 -11.17
C LEU A 438 -9.31 17.84 -11.51
N ALA A 439 -9.25 18.78 -12.47
CA ALA A 439 -10.42 19.47 -13.00
C ALA A 439 -11.49 18.47 -13.47
N ARG A 440 -11.08 17.42 -14.18
CA ARG A 440 -11.97 16.38 -14.69
C ARG A 440 -12.64 15.58 -13.56
N VAL A 441 -11.89 15.18 -12.52
CA VAL A 441 -12.46 14.49 -11.35
C VAL A 441 -13.45 15.39 -10.61
N ILE A 442 -13.11 16.67 -10.42
CA ILE A 442 -13.98 17.66 -9.78
C ILE A 442 -15.27 17.86 -10.59
N GLN A 443 -15.18 17.92 -11.92
CA GLN A 443 -16.33 18.00 -12.82
C GLN A 443 -17.24 16.77 -12.68
N LEU A 444 -16.66 15.57 -12.72
CA LEU A 444 -17.41 14.32 -12.55
C LEU A 444 -18.12 14.25 -11.19
N ALA A 445 -17.48 14.72 -10.12
CA ALA A 445 -18.07 14.81 -8.80
C ALA A 445 -19.27 15.76 -8.76
N GLN A 446 -19.17 16.93 -9.40
CA GLN A 446 -20.25 17.91 -9.49
C GLN A 446 -21.41 17.41 -10.35
N ASP A 447 -21.11 16.76 -11.48
CA ASP A 447 -22.10 16.12 -12.34
C ASP A 447 -22.87 15.04 -11.59
N TYR A 448 -22.16 14.17 -10.88
CA TYR A 448 -22.76 13.11 -10.07
C TYR A 448 -23.66 13.71 -8.97
N ALA A 449 -23.18 14.73 -8.28
CA ALA A 449 -23.96 15.43 -7.27
C ALA A 449 -25.22 16.10 -7.83
N SER A 450 -25.15 16.69 -9.02
CA SER A 450 -26.31 17.33 -9.66
C SER A 450 -27.37 16.30 -10.09
N ARG A 451 -26.95 15.16 -10.66
CA ARG A 451 -27.84 14.12 -11.20
C ARG A 451 -28.52 13.31 -10.10
N HIS A 452 -27.75 12.93 -9.08
CA HIS A 452 -28.21 12.01 -8.04
C HIS A 452 -28.58 12.72 -6.73
N ARG A 453 -28.39 14.06 -6.66
CA ARG A 453 -28.53 14.85 -5.44
C ARG A 453 -27.70 14.31 -4.27
N GLN A 454 -26.52 13.77 -4.59
CA GLN A 454 -25.66 13.09 -3.62
C GLN A 454 -24.19 13.48 -3.76
N TYR A 455 -23.60 13.86 -2.63
CA TYR A 455 -22.22 14.30 -2.54
C TYR A 455 -21.38 13.12 -2.05
N SER A 456 -20.99 12.25 -2.99
CA SER A 456 -20.40 10.94 -2.69
C SER A 456 -18.91 10.95 -2.35
N LEU A 457 -18.22 12.10 -2.46
CA LEU A 457 -16.77 12.18 -2.22
C LEU A 457 -16.44 12.88 -0.90
N LEU A 458 -15.44 12.33 -0.21
CA LEU A 458 -14.64 13.04 0.79
C LEU A 458 -13.58 13.91 0.06
N PRO A 459 -12.79 14.76 0.75
CA PRO A 459 -11.79 15.58 0.06
C PRO A 459 -10.87 14.73 -0.82
N ILE A 460 -10.69 15.15 -2.07
CA ILE A 460 -9.72 14.54 -2.98
C ILE A 460 -8.33 14.85 -2.43
N TYR A 461 -7.47 13.84 -2.34
CA TYR A 461 -6.13 14.00 -1.81
C TYR A 461 -5.10 13.84 -2.92
N VAL A 462 -4.31 14.89 -3.13
CA VAL A 462 -3.29 14.94 -4.18
C VAL A 462 -1.91 14.86 -3.56
N ARG A 463 -1.11 13.91 -4.05
CA ARG A 463 0.26 13.66 -3.61
C ARG A 463 1.22 13.72 -4.79
N LEU A 464 2.43 14.18 -4.55
CA LEU A 464 3.49 14.29 -5.56
C LEU A 464 4.56 13.25 -5.28
N VAL A 465 5.14 12.67 -6.33
CA VAL A 465 6.17 11.65 -6.22
C VAL A 465 7.25 11.86 -7.29
N LYS A 466 8.51 11.60 -6.92
CA LYS A 466 9.57 11.38 -7.92
C LYS A 466 9.31 10.06 -8.63
N THR A 467 9.43 10.01 -9.95
CA THR A 467 9.27 8.75 -10.66
C THR A 467 10.40 7.77 -10.39
N ASP A 468 10.13 6.48 -10.56
CA ASP A 468 11.10 5.40 -10.43
C ASP A 468 11.31 4.64 -11.75
N ASP A 469 12.26 3.71 -11.80
CA ASP A 469 12.52 2.85 -12.96
C ASP A 469 12.06 1.40 -12.75
N LEU A 470 11.18 1.17 -11.78
CA LEU A 470 10.62 -0.15 -11.48
C LEU A 470 9.57 -0.50 -12.55
N PHE A 471 9.54 -1.76 -12.99
CA PHE A 471 8.86 -2.12 -14.25
C PHE A 471 7.34 -1.96 -14.22
N VAL A 472 6.70 -2.31 -13.10
CA VAL A 472 5.24 -2.24 -12.93
C VAL A 472 4.82 -1.29 -11.82
N SER A 473 5.73 -0.44 -11.33
CA SER A 473 5.37 0.64 -10.40
C SER A 473 4.40 1.61 -11.07
N PRO A 474 3.28 2.00 -10.42
CA PRO A 474 2.43 3.07 -10.94
C PRO A 474 3.21 4.39 -11.10
N ALA A 475 4.21 4.63 -10.24
CA ALA A 475 5.11 5.78 -10.29
C ALA A 475 6.25 5.64 -11.33
N SER A 476 6.30 4.55 -12.11
CA SER A 476 7.35 4.34 -13.10
C SER A 476 7.44 5.49 -14.11
N MET A 477 8.67 5.92 -14.42
CA MET A 477 8.94 7.00 -15.37
C MET A 477 8.58 6.63 -16.81
N PHE A 478 8.67 5.33 -17.16
CA PHE A 478 8.53 4.85 -18.53
C PHE A 478 7.08 4.91 -18.98
N ARG A 479 6.76 5.67 -20.02
CA ARG A 479 5.41 5.77 -20.59
C ARG A 479 5.19 4.78 -21.73
N PRO A 480 3.93 4.38 -21.99
CA PRO A 480 3.60 3.46 -23.08
C PRO A 480 3.92 4.02 -24.48
N ASP A 481 4.02 5.34 -24.64
CA ASP A 481 4.42 6.02 -25.88
C ASP A 481 5.94 6.15 -26.06
N GLY A 482 6.73 5.59 -25.15
CA GLY A 482 8.20 5.66 -25.15
C GLY A 482 8.77 6.93 -24.51
N SER A 483 7.94 7.89 -24.10
CA SER A 483 8.39 9.06 -23.35
C SER A 483 8.71 8.73 -21.89
N ASN A 484 9.41 9.64 -21.21
CA ASN A 484 9.67 9.56 -19.78
C ASN A 484 9.05 10.74 -19.05
N SER A 485 8.51 10.47 -17.87
CA SER A 485 8.03 11.49 -16.93
C SER A 485 8.98 11.55 -15.75
N GLU A 486 9.43 12.74 -15.34
CA GLU A 486 10.35 12.90 -14.21
C GLU A 486 9.62 12.94 -12.86
N HIS A 487 8.42 13.50 -12.85
CA HIS A 487 7.58 13.62 -11.67
C HIS A 487 6.16 13.17 -12.01
N ASN A 488 5.54 12.48 -11.07
CA ASN A 488 4.15 12.06 -11.15
C ASN A 488 3.34 12.66 -10.00
N CYS A 489 2.04 12.70 -10.19
CA CYS A 489 1.09 12.96 -9.12
C CYS A 489 0.14 11.78 -8.96
N TYR A 490 -0.32 11.58 -7.73
CA TYR A 490 -1.41 10.69 -7.40
C TYR A 490 -2.63 11.50 -7.01
N ILE A 491 -3.79 11.15 -7.58
CA ILE A 491 -5.09 11.69 -7.23
C ILE A 491 -5.87 10.59 -6.52
N GLU A 492 -5.97 10.69 -5.19
CA GLU A 492 -6.77 9.80 -4.37
C GLU A 492 -8.19 10.35 -4.21
N VAL A 493 -9.16 9.50 -4.54
CA VAL A 493 -10.60 9.79 -4.44
C VAL A 493 -11.21 8.88 -3.38
N PRO A 494 -11.35 9.40 -2.14
CA PRO A 494 -12.05 8.71 -1.08
C PRO A 494 -13.57 8.84 -1.25
N PHE A 495 -14.26 7.70 -1.28
CA PHE A 495 -15.71 7.64 -1.39
C PHE A 495 -16.34 7.63 -0.01
N LEU A 496 -17.32 8.50 0.20
CA LEU A 496 -18.07 8.60 1.44
C LEU A 496 -18.74 7.24 1.75
N PRO A 497 -18.50 6.65 2.95
CA PRO A 497 -19.07 5.36 3.29
C PRO A 497 -20.60 5.34 3.12
N GLY A 498 -21.10 4.34 2.41
CA GLY A 498 -22.53 4.17 2.16
C GLY A 498 -23.16 5.15 1.16
N ALA A 499 -22.37 5.94 0.44
CA ALA A 499 -22.91 6.73 -0.66
C ALA A 499 -23.49 5.83 -1.76
N TYR A 500 -24.47 6.36 -2.49
CA TYR A 500 -25.13 5.66 -3.58
C TYR A 500 -24.21 5.56 -4.81
N GLY A 501 -24.19 4.37 -5.41
CA GLY A 501 -23.53 4.10 -6.69
C GLY A 501 -22.02 4.37 -6.70
N THR A 502 -21.34 4.11 -5.57
CA THR A 502 -19.90 4.35 -5.45
C THR A 502 -19.07 3.54 -6.43
N ASP A 503 -19.53 2.34 -6.78
CA ASP A 503 -18.79 1.41 -7.64
C ASP A 503 -18.86 1.88 -9.09
N GLU A 504 -20.06 2.25 -9.54
CA GLU A 504 -20.30 2.84 -10.85
C GLU A 504 -19.58 4.19 -10.97
N PHE A 505 -19.60 5.00 -9.91
CA PHE A 505 -18.90 6.29 -9.93
C PHE A 505 -17.37 6.10 -9.98
N GLN A 506 -16.81 5.18 -9.19
CA GLN A 506 -15.40 4.84 -9.25
C GLN A 506 -15.00 4.36 -10.66
N GLU A 507 -15.82 3.51 -11.29
CA GLU A 507 -15.59 3.04 -12.66
C GLU A 507 -15.56 4.20 -13.66
N VAL A 508 -16.50 5.15 -13.55
CA VAL A 508 -16.54 6.33 -14.42
C VAL A 508 -15.27 7.18 -14.26
N VAL A 509 -14.83 7.42 -13.02
CA VAL A 509 -13.59 8.17 -12.76
C VAL A 509 -12.38 7.43 -13.31
N GLU A 510 -12.23 6.13 -13.00
CA GLU A 510 -11.11 5.33 -13.48
C GLU A 510 -11.03 5.29 -15.01
N ASN A 511 -12.15 4.99 -15.67
CA ASN A 511 -12.19 4.88 -17.13
C ASN A 511 -11.93 6.22 -17.81
N THR A 512 -12.37 7.33 -17.21
CA THR A 512 -12.07 8.68 -17.71
C THR A 512 -10.57 8.97 -17.60
N LEU A 513 -9.99 8.77 -16.41
CA LEU A 513 -8.57 9.03 -16.18
C LEU A 513 -7.65 8.12 -17.01
N TYR A 514 -8.03 6.86 -17.17
CA TYR A 514 -7.33 5.93 -18.04
C TYR A 514 -7.39 6.36 -19.52
N LYS A 515 -8.56 6.73 -20.04
CA LYS A 515 -8.72 7.12 -21.46
C LYS A 515 -8.00 8.42 -21.79
N GLU A 516 -8.13 9.42 -20.92
CA GLU A 516 -7.63 10.78 -21.19
C GLU A 516 -6.15 10.96 -20.80
N PHE A 517 -5.68 10.28 -19.76
CA PHE A 517 -4.34 10.52 -19.18
C PHE A 517 -3.48 9.25 -19.03
N ARG A 518 -3.98 8.09 -19.47
CA ARG A 518 -3.30 6.78 -19.26
C ARG A 518 -2.94 6.55 -17.79
N ALA A 519 -3.75 7.07 -16.88
CA ALA A 519 -3.46 7.02 -15.46
C ALA A 519 -3.38 5.57 -14.95
N ARG A 520 -2.44 5.32 -14.03
CA ARG A 520 -2.15 4.00 -13.44
C ARG A 520 -2.74 3.92 -12.04
N PRO A 521 -3.71 3.04 -11.79
CA PRO A 521 -4.24 2.83 -10.45
C PRO A 521 -3.17 2.36 -9.45
N HIS A 522 -3.29 2.76 -8.19
CA HIS A 522 -2.45 2.27 -7.10
C HIS A 522 -2.79 0.81 -6.78
N TRP A 523 -1.78 -0.08 -6.76
CA TRP A 523 -1.97 -1.52 -6.60
C TRP A 523 -2.69 -1.95 -5.31
N GLY A 524 -2.40 -1.29 -4.19
CA GLY A 524 -3.04 -1.54 -2.89
C GLY A 524 -4.43 -0.91 -2.68
N LYS A 525 -4.95 -0.12 -3.65
CA LYS A 525 -6.25 0.56 -3.54
C LYS A 525 -7.30 -0.14 -4.41
N ASN A 526 -8.55 0.31 -4.31
CA ASN A 526 -9.61 -0.19 -5.18
C ASN A 526 -9.31 0.24 -6.63
N ASN A 527 -9.27 -0.72 -7.54
CA ASN A 527 -9.04 -0.49 -8.95
C ASN A 527 -9.75 -1.56 -9.79
N GLN A 528 -10.03 -1.24 -11.06
CA GLN A 528 -10.64 -2.14 -12.04
C GLN A 528 -9.70 -2.36 -13.23
N LEU A 529 -8.40 -2.53 -12.93
CA LEU A 529 -7.42 -2.89 -13.93
C LEU A 529 -7.76 -4.24 -14.57
N ASN A 530 -7.37 -4.37 -15.82
CA ASN A 530 -7.43 -5.62 -16.57
C ASN A 530 -6.24 -5.72 -17.52
N GLY A 531 -5.99 -6.89 -18.10
CA GLY A 531 -4.85 -7.10 -18.99
C GLY A 531 -4.72 -6.09 -20.12
N GLN A 532 -5.84 -5.66 -20.72
CA GLN A 532 -5.81 -4.63 -21.77
C GLN A 532 -5.36 -3.25 -21.24
N LYS A 533 -5.82 -2.86 -20.05
CA LYS A 533 -5.36 -1.62 -19.40
C LYS A 533 -3.88 -1.72 -19.03
N ILE A 534 -3.40 -2.87 -18.55
CA ILE A 534 -1.98 -3.08 -18.25
C ILE A 534 -1.10 -2.87 -19.50
N LEU A 535 -1.44 -3.53 -20.61
CA LEU A 535 -0.66 -3.47 -21.85
C LEU A 535 -0.57 -2.05 -22.45
N THR A 536 -1.52 -1.17 -22.13
CA THR A 536 -1.60 0.19 -22.70
C THR A 536 -1.19 1.28 -21.71
N SER A 537 -1.09 0.98 -20.41
CA SER A 537 -0.67 1.93 -19.37
C SER A 537 0.82 1.82 -19.03
N TYR A 538 1.45 0.68 -19.31
CA TYR A 538 2.86 0.41 -18.99
C TYR A 538 3.72 0.29 -20.25
N SER A 539 5.03 0.54 -20.12
CA SER A 539 5.98 0.30 -21.21
C SER A 539 6.07 -1.19 -21.51
N ILE A 540 5.86 -1.57 -22.78
CA ILE A 540 5.89 -2.97 -23.22
C ILE A 540 7.28 -3.60 -23.01
N GLU A 541 8.36 -2.84 -23.18
CA GLU A 541 9.72 -3.31 -22.97
C GLU A 541 9.94 -3.70 -21.50
N LYS A 542 9.52 -2.84 -20.57
CA LYS A 542 9.68 -3.09 -19.13
C LYS A 542 8.73 -4.17 -18.64
N LEU A 543 7.50 -4.20 -19.17
CA LEU A 543 6.54 -5.26 -18.89
C LEU A 543 7.07 -6.62 -19.36
N ASN A 544 7.76 -6.69 -20.49
CA ASN A 544 8.39 -7.94 -20.97
C ASN A 544 9.51 -8.41 -20.04
N LYS A 545 10.35 -7.51 -19.51
CA LYS A 545 11.34 -7.88 -18.48
C LYS A 545 10.69 -8.40 -17.21
N TRP A 546 9.64 -7.74 -16.73
CA TRP A 546 8.85 -8.21 -15.59
C TRP A 546 8.23 -9.59 -15.86
N LYS A 547 7.67 -9.79 -17.06
CA LYS A 547 7.10 -11.06 -17.53
C LYS A 547 8.14 -12.19 -17.48
N GLN A 548 9.36 -11.96 -17.94
CA GLN A 548 10.41 -12.99 -17.92
C GLN A 548 10.73 -13.45 -16.49
N VAL A 549 10.88 -12.51 -15.54
CA VAL A 549 11.12 -12.84 -14.13
C VAL A 549 9.91 -13.57 -13.54
N PHE A 550 8.69 -13.12 -13.85
CA PHE A 550 7.45 -13.77 -13.43
C PHE A 550 7.37 -15.23 -13.90
N GLN A 551 7.72 -15.52 -15.15
CA GLN A 551 7.75 -16.88 -15.70
C GLN A 551 8.74 -17.78 -14.96
N ILE A 552 9.92 -17.25 -14.63
CA ILE A 552 10.96 -18.00 -13.90
C ILE A 552 10.52 -18.27 -12.45
N PHE A 553 10.02 -17.25 -11.75
CA PHE A 553 9.78 -17.30 -10.30
C PHE A 553 8.43 -17.95 -9.96
N ASN A 554 7.47 -17.93 -10.88
CA ASN A 554 6.11 -18.44 -10.68
C ASN A 554 5.78 -19.54 -11.70
N LYS A 555 6.78 -20.36 -12.06
CA LYS A 555 6.55 -21.54 -12.90
C LYS A 555 5.47 -22.43 -12.28
N GLY A 556 4.53 -22.91 -13.10
CA GLY A 556 3.36 -23.68 -12.65
C GLY A 556 2.25 -22.83 -12.01
N GLY A 557 2.49 -21.55 -11.74
CA GLY A 557 1.48 -20.62 -11.24
C GLY A 557 1.02 -20.79 -9.79
N PRO A 558 1.80 -21.31 -8.83
CA PRO A 558 1.33 -21.47 -7.44
C PRO A 558 0.98 -20.12 -6.79
N PHE A 559 1.53 -19.00 -7.28
CA PHE A 559 1.21 -17.67 -6.75
C PHE A 559 0.07 -16.96 -7.52
N ASN A 560 -0.57 -17.63 -8.49
CA ASN A 560 -1.68 -17.04 -9.25
C ASN A 560 -2.96 -16.96 -8.43
N ASN A 561 -3.78 -15.95 -8.73
CA ASN A 561 -5.10 -15.79 -8.15
C ASN A 561 -6.02 -14.96 -9.07
N ILE A 562 -7.21 -14.62 -8.57
CA ILE A 562 -8.17 -13.78 -9.31
C ILE A 562 -7.59 -12.42 -9.72
N PHE A 563 -6.68 -11.86 -8.92
CA PHE A 563 -6.04 -10.59 -9.26
C PHE A 563 -5.07 -10.76 -10.44
N THR A 564 -4.16 -11.74 -10.40
CA THR A 564 -3.22 -11.98 -11.51
C THR A 564 -3.95 -12.38 -12.79
N HIS A 565 -5.04 -13.15 -12.66
CA HIS A 565 -5.95 -13.48 -13.76
C HIS A 565 -6.53 -12.23 -14.42
N ASN A 566 -7.11 -11.33 -13.62
CA ASN A 566 -7.70 -10.09 -14.13
C ASN A 566 -6.65 -9.22 -14.84
N MET A 567 -5.43 -9.14 -14.31
CA MET A 567 -4.33 -8.41 -14.93
C MET A 567 -3.77 -9.10 -16.18
N GLY A 568 -4.22 -10.32 -16.51
CA GLY A 568 -3.72 -11.11 -17.63
C GLY A 568 -2.37 -11.78 -17.39
N PHE A 569 -1.80 -11.69 -16.18
CA PHE A 569 -0.46 -12.20 -15.87
C PHE A 569 -0.39 -13.73 -15.97
N ASP A 570 -1.47 -14.44 -15.62
CA ASP A 570 -1.52 -15.90 -15.70
C ASP A 570 -1.25 -16.43 -17.11
N SER A 571 -1.69 -15.69 -18.14
CA SER A 571 -1.46 -16.05 -19.56
C SER A 571 0.02 -16.11 -19.92
N TYR A 572 0.88 -15.42 -19.17
CA TYR A 572 2.32 -15.44 -19.39
C TYR A 572 2.93 -16.81 -19.15
N LEU A 573 2.29 -17.67 -18.34
CA LEU A 573 2.76 -19.03 -18.07
C LEU A 573 2.28 -20.04 -19.11
N ILE A 574 1.27 -19.70 -19.91
CA ILE A 574 0.69 -20.59 -20.94
C ILE A 574 1.62 -20.66 -22.17
N ASP A 575 2.29 -19.55 -22.51
CA ASP A 575 3.22 -19.46 -23.64
C ASP A 575 4.44 -20.42 -23.55
N GLU A 576 4.65 -21.09 -22.42
CA GLU A 576 5.74 -22.06 -22.20
C GLU A 576 5.32 -23.54 -22.37
N GLN A 577 4.03 -23.84 -22.57
CA GLN A 577 3.65 -25.21 -22.90
C GLN A 577 3.99 -25.49 -24.37
N PRO A 578 4.83 -26.50 -24.69
CA PRO A 578 4.92 -26.98 -26.05
C PRO A 578 3.50 -27.38 -26.48
N THR A 579 3.07 -26.86 -27.61
CA THR A 579 1.88 -27.37 -28.30
C THR A 579 2.07 -28.88 -28.47
N VAL A 580 1.21 -29.65 -27.79
CA VAL A 580 1.20 -31.13 -27.83
C VAL A 580 0.91 -31.62 -29.24
#